data_AF-A0AA38MPJ0-F1
#
_entry.id   AF-A0AA38MPJ0-F1
#
_cell.length_a   1.000
_cell.length_b   1.000
_cell.length_c   1.000
_cell.angle_alpha   90.00
_cell.angle_beta   90.00
_cell.angle_gamma   90.00
#
_symmetry.space_group_name_H-M   'P 1'
#
loop_
_entity.id
_entity.type
_entity.pdbx_description
1 polymer ?
#
loop_
_entity_poly.entity_id
_entity_poly.type
_entity_poly.pdbx_seq_one_letter_code
_entity_poly.pdbx_strand_id
1 'polypeptide(L)'
;MCPWVDALFFSMPLLGLHDIVNRSGRSLIPVFALGRAQELLLILDEYWSQHPDLHDIPIYYASSLAKKCMAVYQTYINAMNDKIRRQIAINNPFVFKHISNLKGIDHFEDIGSCVIMASPGML
;
A
#
# COMPACT_ATOMS: atom_id res chain seq x y z
N MET A 1 -16.30 -17.20 -0.69
CA MET A 1 -16.53 -16.26 0.41
C MET A 1 -15.17 -15.77 0.89
N CYS A 2 -14.60 -14.75 0.24
CA CYS A 2 -13.60 -13.90 0.87
C CYS A 2 -14.28 -12.55 1.14
N PRO A 3 -15.02 -12.43 2.25
CA PRO A 3 -15.27 -11.13 2.84
C PRO A 3 -13.91 -10.48 3.11
N TRP A 4 -13.95 -9.23 3.49
CA TRP A 4 -12.89 -8.58 4.24
C TRP A 4 -12.70 -9.25 5.61
N VAL A 5 -12.38 -10.57 5.66
CA VAL A 5 -12.66 -11.44 6.82
C VAL A 5 -11.95 -11.00 8.08
N ASP A 6 -10.91 -10.18 7.98
CA ASP A 6 -10.35 -9.55 9.15
C ASP A 6 -10.10 -8.06 8.95
N ALA A 7 -11.10 -7.30 8.48
CA ALA A 7 -11.04 -5.84 8.55
C ALA A 7 -10.69 -5.37 9.99
N LEU A 8 -11.06 -6.12 11.03
CA LEU A 8 -10.63 -5.85 12.41
C LEU A 8 -9.16 -6.18 12.71
N PHE A 9 -8.55 -7.19 12.08
CA PHE A 9 -7.14 -7.54 12.30
C PHE A 9 -6.19 -6.64 11.49
N PHE A 10 -6.65 -6.12 10.33
CA PHE A 10 -5.91 -5.14 9.52
C PHE A 10 -6.25 -3.67 9.84
N SER A 11 -7.38 -3.37 10.49
CA SER A 11 -7.71 -1.99 10.92
C SER A 11 -6.91 -1.56 12.15
N MET A 12 -6.43 -2.49 12.98
CA MET A 12 -5.60 -2.17 14.14
C MET A 12 -4.29 -1.43 13.76
N PRO A 13 -3.51 -1.87 12.75
CA PRO A 13 -2.35 -1.11 12.30
C PRO A 13 -2.71 0.20 11.58
N LEU A 14 -3.88 0.30 10.93
CA LEU A 14 -4.33 1.54 10.27
C LEU A 14 -4.69 2.64 11.27
N LEU A 15 -5.30 2.28 12.40
CA LEU A 15 -5.59 3.25 13.47
C LEU A 15 -4.30 3.80 14.08
N GLY A 16 -3.32 2.92 14.33
CA GLY A 16 -2.00 3.32 14.80
C GLY A 16 -1.25 4.17 13.79
N LEU A 17 -1.37 3.88 12.49
CA LEU A 17 -0.82 4.72 11.43
C LEU A 17 -1.39 6.13 11.50
N HIS A 18 -2.71 6.28 11.51
CA HIS A 18 -3.37 7.58 11.57
C HIS A 18 -2.89 8.41 12.78
N ASP A 19 -2.75 7.79 13.96
CA ASP A 19 -2.21 8.44 15.16
C ASP A 19 -0.73 8.83 15.04
N ILE A 20 0.12 7.97 14.43
CA ILE A 20 1.54 8.25 14.21
C ILE A 20 1.68 9.44 13.26
N VAL A 21 0.90 9.45 12.18
CA VAL A 21 1.01 10.48 11.16
C VAL A 21 0.48 11.83 11.66
N ASN A 22 -0.62 11.84 12.43
CA ASN A 22 -1.14 13.04 13.08
C ASN A 22 -0.17 13.66 14.09
N ARG A 23 0.71 12.86 14.69
CA ARG A 23 1.77 13.35 15.59
C ARG A 23 3.02 13.83 14.86
N SER A 24 2.92 14.07 13.56
CA SER A 24 4.06 14.36 12.67
C SER A 24 5.15 13.28 12.66
N GLY A 25 4.75 12.04 12.99
CA GLY A 25 5.65 10.89 13.08
C GLY A 25 5.84 10.17 11.75
N ARG A 26 6.83 9.30 11.71
CA ARG A 26 7.13 8.42 10.57
C ARG A 26 6.76 7.00 10.93
N SER A 27 6.08 6.29 10.02
CA SER A 27 5.72 4.89 10.23
C SER A 27 6.43 4.00 9.22
N LEU A 28 7.15 3.00 9.71
CA LEU A 28 7.77 1.96 8.90
C LEU A 28 6.96 0.68 9.05
N ILE A 29 6.44 0.18 7.93
CA ILE A 29 5.71 -1.07 7.87
C ILE A 29 6.59 -2.11 7.16
N PRO A 30 7.26 -3.00 7.90
CA PRO A 30 8.01 -4.09 7.30
C PRO A 30 7.03 -5.08 6.67
N VAL A 31 7.17 -5.30 5.36
CA VAL A 31 6.33 -6.24 4.61
C VAL A 31 7.15 -7.07 3.63
N PHE A 32 6.72 -8.30 3.36
CA PHE A 32 7.29 -9.06 2.26
C PHE A 32 6.88 -8.46 0.92
N ALA A 33 7.79 -8.46 -0.06
CA ALA A 33 7.54 -7.82 -1.36
C ALA A 33 6.36 -8.41 -2.17
N LEU A 34 5.91 -9.61 -1.80
CA LEU A 34 4.85 -10.39 -2.46
C LEU A 34 3.94 -11.03 -1.41
N GLY A 35 2.67 -11.20 -1.76
CA GLY A 35 1.65 -11.78 -0.86
C GLY A 35 0.77 -10.70 -0.22
N ARG A 36 0.64 -10.74 1.11
CA ARG A 36 -0.28 -9.86 1.87
C ARG A 36 0.04 -8.37 1.76
N ALA A 37 1.27 -8.01 1.38
CA ALA A 37 1.63 -6.62 1.14
C ALA A 37 0.76 -5.96 0.06
N GLN A 38 0.33 -6.70 -0.97
CA GLN A 38 -0.46 -6.07 -2.05
C GLN A 38 -1.91 -5.85 -1.64
N GLU A 39 -2.44 -6.72 -0.79
CA GLU A 39 -3.72 -6.46 -0.12
C GLU A 39 -3.63 -5.20 0.74
N LEU A 40 -2.53 -5.05 1.50
CA LEU A 40 -2.31 -3.87 2.33
C LEU A 40 -2.16 -2.59 1.49
N LEU A 41 -1.43 -2.62 0.37
CA LEU A 41 -1.31 -1.47 -0.55
C LEU A 41 -2.67 -1.04 -1.09
N LEU A 42 -3.51 -2.00 -1.50
CA LEU A 42 -4.87 -1.72 -1.97
C LEU A 42 -5.74 -1.08 -0.89
N ILE A 43 -5.68 -1.61 0.33
CA ILE A 43 -6.43 -1.07 1.47
C ILE A 43 -5.93 0.35 1.82
N LEU A 44 -4.62 0.57 1.82
CA LEU A 44 -4.03 1.87 2.10
C LEU A 44 -4.40 2.93 1.05
N ASP A 45 -4.32 2.61 -0.24
CA ASP A 45 -4.70 3.53 -1.32
C ASP A 45 -6.20 3.87 -1.28
N GLU A 46 -7.07 2.89 -0.99
CA GLU A 46 -8.51 3.12 -0.79
C GLU A 46 -8.78 3.96 0.46
N TYR A 47 -8.08 3.70 1.57
CA TYR A 47 -8.23 4.45 2.81
C TYR A 47 -7.78 5.91 2.63
N TRP A 48 -6.63 6.15 1.99
CA TRP A 48 -6.17 7.49 1.65
C TRP A 48 -7.17 8.21 0.74
N SER A 49 -7.68 7.54 -0.29
CA SER A 49 -8.70 8.13 -1.18
C SER A 49 -9.99 8.52 -0.45
N GLN A 50 -10.29 7.95 0.72
CA GLN A 50 -11.45 8.29 1.53
C GLN A 50 -11.16 9.38 2.59
N HIS A 51 -9.89 9.70 2.84
CA HIS A 51 -9.43 10.64 3.87
C HIS A 51 -8.57 11.75 3.23
N PRO A 52 -9.21 12.81 2.71
CA PRO A 52 -8.50 13.92 2.07
C PRO A 52 -7.51 14.64 2.98
N ASP A 53 -7.73 14.59 4.29
CA ASP A 53 -6.84 15.07 5.35
C ASP A 53 -5.47 14.37 5.36
N LEU A 54 -5.40 13.15 4.84
CA LEU A 54 -4.15 12.38 4.75
C LEU A 54 -3.43 12.55 3.41
N HIS A 55 -4.01 13.26 2.44
CA HIS A 55 -3.40 13.43 1.12
C HIS A 55 -2.06 14.17 1.14
N ASP A 56 -1.84 14.99 2.17
CA ASP A 56 -0.56 15.69 2.38
C ASP A 56 0.56 14.75 2.84
N ILE A 57 0.22 13.53 3.28
CA ILE A 57 1.17 12.54 3.78
C ILE A 57 1.47 11.53 2.66
N PRO A 58 2.72 11.48 2.18
CA PRO A 58 3.10 10.53 1.16
C PRO A 58 3.26 9.11 1.72
N ILE A 59 2.81 8.12 0.94
CA ILE A 59 3.10 6.70 1.16
C ILE A 59 4.16 6.24 0.17
N TYR A 60 5.22 5.63 0.68
CA TYR A 60 6.32 5.09 -0.11
C TYR A 60 6.38 3.58 -0.03
N TYR A 61 6.48 2.92 -1.19
CA TYR A 61 6.78 1.49 -1.27
C TYR A 61 8.23 1.27 -1.71
N ALA A 62 9.08 0.98 -0.71
CA ALA A 62 10.50 0.72 -0.86
C ALA A 62 10.75 -0.77 -1.13
N SER A 63 10.67 -1.17 -2.40
CA SER A 63 11.05 -2.50 -2.84
C SER A 63 11.59 -2.50 -4.27
N SER A 64 12.77 -3.08 -4.47
CA SER A 64 13.35 -3.30 -5.80
C SER A 64 12.50 -4.26 -6.65
N LEU A 65 11.68 -5.10 -6.00
CA LEU A 65 10.78 -6.03 -6.65
C LEU A 65 9.43 -5.39 -6.98
N ALA A 66 9.06 -4.24 -6.40
CA ALA A 66 7.75 -3.62 -6.57
C ALA A 66 7.28 -3.56 -8.03
N LYS A 67 8.14 -3.05 -8.93
CA LYS A 67 7.83 -2.92 -10.36
C LYS A 67 7.65 -4.28 -11.04
N LYS A 68 8.46 -5.29 -10.67
CA LYS A 68 8.35 -6.66 -11.20
C LYS A 68 7.09 -7.34 -10.70
N CYS A 69 6.76 -7.19 -9.43
CA CYS A 69 5.54 -7.72 -8.83
C CYS A 69 4.30 -7.18 -9.53
N MET A 70 4.23 -5.87 -9.77
CA MET A 70 3.09 -5.27 -10.48
C MET A 70 2.88 -5.87 -11.88
N ALA A 71 3.96 -6.12 -12.64
CA ALA A 71 3.86 -6.77 -13.95
C ALA A 71 3.31 -8.21 -13.86
N VAL A 72 3.73 -8.98 -12.84
CA VAL A 72 3.20 -10.33 -12.59
C VAL A 72 1.72 -10.28 -12.27
N TYR A 73 1.29 -9.38 -11.38
CA TYR A 73 -0.13 -9.25 -11.03
C TYR A 73 -1.00 -8.86 -12.22
N GLN A 74 -0.52 -7.97 -13.09
CA GLN A 74 -1.22 -7.62 -14.34
C GLN A 74 -1.25 -8.79 -15.35
N THR A 75 -0.27 -9.67 -15.34
CA THR A 75 -0.25 -10.85 -16.23
C THR A 75 -1.23 -11.93 -15.74
N TYR A 76 -1.34 -12.13 -14.43
CA TYR A 76 -2.16 -13.18 -13.81
C TYR A 76 -3.52 -12.68 -13.28
N ILE A 77 -4.11 -11.66 -13.92
CA ILE A 77 -5.43 -11.11 -13.57
C ILE A 77 -6.51 -12.20 -13.57
N ASN A 78 -6.41 -13.17 -14.48
CA ASN A 78 -7.39 -14.26 -14.60
C ASN A 78 -7.44 -15.18 -13.38
N ALA A 79 -6.37 -15.22 -12.57
CA ALA A 79 -6.31 -15.99 -11.32
C ALA A 79 -6.82 -15.19 -10.10
N MET A 80 -7.21 -13.92 -10.28
CA MET A 80 -7.72 -13.07 -9.22
C MET A 80 -9.24 -13.22 -9.05
N ASN A 81 -9.75 -12.70 -7.93
CA ASN A 81 -11.17 -12.66 -7.64
C ASN A 81 -11.96 -11.86 -8.69
N ASP A 82 -13.20 -12.25 -8.95
CA ASP A 82 -14.07 -11.64 -9.95
C ASP A 82 -14.29 -10.14 -9.74
N LYS A 83 -14.19 -9.65 -8.49
CA LYS A 83 -14.24 -8.21 -8.17
C LYS A 83 -13.08 -7.47 -8.84
N ILE A 84 -11.83 -7.93 -8.64
CA ILE A 84 -10.64 -7.31 -9.24
C ILE A 84 -10.69 -7.44 -10.76
N ARG A 85 -11.13 -8.60 -11.28
CA ARG A 85 -11.29 -8.81 -12.73
C ARG A 85 -12.29 -7.85 -13.37
N ARG A 86 -13.38 -7.49 -12.69
CA ARG A 86 -14.32 -6.47 -13.18
C ARG A 86 -13.77 -5.06 -13.02
N GLN A 87 -13.11 -4.76 -11.89
CA GLN A 87 -12.55 -3.44 -11.65
C GLN A 87 -11.44 -3.11 -12.63
N ILE A 88 -10.55 -4.04 -12.95
CA ILE A 88 -9.41 -3.81 -13.85
C ILE A 88 -9.82 -3.40 -15.28
N ALA A 89 -11.02 -3.81 -15.71
CA ALA A 89 -11.59 -3.42 -17.00
C ALA A 89 -12.05 -1.96 -17.03
N ILE A 90 -12.30 -1.36 -15.86
CA ILE A 90 -12.73 0.04 -15.70
C ILE A 90 -11.56 0.91 -15.26
N ASN A 91 -10.87 0.50 -14.20
CA ASN A 91 -9.72 1.18 -13.62
C ASN A 91 -8.79 0.16 -12.96
N ASN A 92 -7.50 0.22 -13.25
CA ASN A 92 -6.54 -0.76 -12.77
C ASN A 92 -6.24 -0.51 -11.26
N PRO A 93 -6.66 -1.41 -10.35
CA PRO A 93 -6.47 -1.22 -8.91
C PRO A 93 -5.00 -1.36 -8.49
N PHE A 94 -4.14 -1.91 -9.35
CA PHE A 94 -2.69 -2.00 -9.11
C PHE A 94 -1.92 -0.76 -9.59
N VAL A 95 -2.62 0.27 -10.06
CA VAL A 95 -2.06 1.59 -10.31
C VAL A 95 -2.49 2.49 -9.16
N PHE A 96 -1.66 2.51 -8.12
CA PHE A 96 -1.89 3.33 -6.94
C PHE A 96 -1.75 4.82 -7.28
N LYS A 97 -2.63 5.64 -6.71
CA LYS A 97 -2.61 7.09 -6.89
C LYS A 97 -1.88 7.79 -5.76
N HIS A 98 -1.96 7.23 -4.57
CA HIS A 98 -1.43 7.81 -3.34
C HIS A 98 -0.13 7.14 -2.89
N ILE A 99 0.31 6.10 -3.59
CA ILE A 99 1.51 5.32 -3.25
C ILE A 99 2.59 5.52 -4.31
N SER A 100 3.77 5.94 -3.88
CA SER A 100 4.93 6.14 -4.72
C SER A 100 5.99 5.05 -4.53
N ASN A 101 6.48 4.48 -5.64
CA ASN A 101 7.54 3.48 -5.58
C ASN A 101 8.90 4.15 -5.34
N LEU A 102 9.57 3.78 -4.25
CA LEU A 102 10.87 4.32 -3.88
C LEU A 102 11.97 3.35 -4.35
N LYS A 103 12.79 3.80 -5.32
CA LYS A 103 13.89 2.99 -5.88
C LYS A 103 15.19 3.11 -5.08
N GLY A 104 15.35 4.16 -4.29
CA GLY A 104 16.51 4.45 -3.46
C GLY A 104 16.28 5.69 -2.60
N ILE A 105 17.03 5.78 -1.49
CA ILE A 105 16.94 6.87 -0.50
C ILE A 105 17.22 8.25 -1.11
N ASP A 106 17.94 8.31 -2.24
CA ASP A 106 18.28 9.57 -2.92
C ASP A 106 17.06 10.34 -3.46
N HIS A 107 15.91 9.68 -3.60
CA HIS A 107 14.63 10.30 -3.99
C HIS A 107 13.69 10.55 -2.81
N PHE A 108 14.15 10.32 -1.59
CA PHE A 108 13.38 10.55 -0.38
C PHE A 108 13.71 11.95 0.16
N GLU A 109 12.78 12.89 -0.02
CA GLU A 109 12.83 14.16 0.71
C GLU A 109 12.22 13.95 2.10
N ASP A 110 13.08 13.93 3.12
CA ASP A 110 12.72 13.67 4.53
C ASP A 110 12.06 14.89 5.18
N ILE A 111 10.95 15.35 4.60
CA ILE A 111 10.22 16.55 5.04
C ILE A 111 8.85 16.12 5.58
N GLY A 112 8.79 15.86 6.89
CA GLY A 112 7.54 15.67 7.62
C GLY A 112 7.08 14.22 7.79
N SER A 113 5.78 14.04 8.05
CA SER A 113 5.18 12.74 8.30
C SER A 113 5.13 11.91 7.02
N CYS A 114 5.52 10.65 7.10
CA CYS A 114 5.42 9.73 5.97
C CYS A 114 5.19 8.29 6.42
N VAL A 115 4.65 7.51 5.50
CA VAL A 115 4.47 6.06 5.69
C VAL A 115 5.35 5.34 4.69
N ILE A 116 6.24 4.49 5.18
CA ILE A 116 7.18 3.72 4.36
C ILE A 116 6.87 2.24 4.53
N MET A 117 6.52 1.59 3.43
CA MET A 117 6.42 0.13 3.33
C MET A 117 7.73 -0.41 2.76
N ALA A 118 8.48 -1.18 3.56
CA ALA A 118 9.79 -1.68 3.16
C ALA A 118 9.85 -3.21 3.21
N SER A 119 10.58 -3.79 2.26
CA SER A 119 10.97 -5.21 2.28
C SER A 119 12.43 -5.36 2.68
N PRO A 120 12.82 -6.43 3.43
CA PRO A 120 12.04 -7.61 3.81
C PRO A 120 11.13 -7.39 5.04
N GLY A 121 10.11 -8.24 5.19
CA GLY A 121 9.13 -8.15 6.27
C GLY A 121 9.62 -8.58 7.66
N MET A 122 10.85 -9.07 7.76
CA MET A 122 11.52 -9.37 9.02
C MET A 122 12.73 -8.45 9.13
N LEU A 123 12.70 -7.55 10.10
CA LEU A 123 13.84 -6.75 10.56
C LEU A 123 14.44 -7.42 11.79
#